data_AF-A0A268TVR3-F1
#
_entry.id   AF-A0A268TVR3-F1
#
_cell.length_a   1.000
_cell.length_b   1.000
_cell.length_c   1.000
_cell.angle_alpha   90.00
_cell.angle_beta   90.00
_cell.angle_gamma   90.00
#
_symmetry.space_group_name_H-M   'P 1'
#
loop_
_entity.id
_entity.type
_entity.pdbx_description
1 polymer ?
#
loop_
_entity_poly.entity_id
_entity_poly.type
_entity_poly.pdbx_seq_one_letter_code
_entity_poly.pdbx_strand_id
1 'polypeptide(L)'
;MQLLHSIVTFITTLSLLEIVVYIIIFTVGACFVLLAFLVFRYKTLAILSFIVGLAIIILLPFGMRYFMQERLYKVETTISKDSVLQYVNTYFLDAKVSNVGIENINYCDVGIHILRPSSTQFGFYKGKVLDFLRPLAIFNERFNMDLKVGESENITLQLNNFRYRDFPRKVYVQCHGVNIQGQLKEVKQKVKGL
;
A
#
# COMPACT_ATOMS: atom_id res chain seq x y z
N MET A 1 -13.21 -6.16 12.10
CA MET A 1 -13.87 -5.79 10.82
C MET A 1 -12.94 -5.08 9.84
N GLN A 2 -12.11 -4.11 10.27
CA GLN A 2 -11.07 -3.50 9.41
C GLN A 2 -10.10 -4.52 8.78
N LEU A 3 -9.61 -5.50 9.55
CA LEU A 3 -8.71 -6.53 9.01
C LEU A 3 -9.34 -7.33 7.86
N LEU A 4 -10.61 -7.68 7.97
CA LEU A 4 -11.30 -8.49 6.96
C LEU A 4 -11.54 -7.67 5.68
N HIS A 5 -11.91 -6.39 5.82
CA HIS A 5 -12.00 -5.47 4.69
C HIS A 5 -10.63 -5.25 4.04
N SER A 6 -9.57 -5.04 4.83
CA SER A 6 -8.19 -4.91 4.34
C SER A 6 -7.72 -6.16 3.60
N ILE A 7 -8.02 -7.37 4.10
CA ILE A 7 -7.69 -8.64 3.44
C ILE A 7 -8.44 -8.77 2.12
N VAL A 8 -9.74 -8.44 2.08
CA VAL A 8 -10.53 -8.50 0.84
C VAL A 8 -10.02 -7.49 -0.18
N THR A 9 -9.74 -6.25 0.22
CA THR A 9 -9.12 -5.27 -0.69
C THR A 9 -7.72 -5.69 -1.14
N PHE A 10 -6.94 -6.35 -0.28
CA PHE A 10 -5.63 -6.87 -0.65
C PHE A 10 -5.78 -7.96 -1.72
N ILE A 11 -6.63 -8.96 -1.50
CA ILE A 11 -6.90 -10.05 -2.45
C ILE A 11 -7.43 -9.50 -3.78
N THR A 12 -8.30 -8.48 -3.76
CA THR A 12 -8.86 -7.92 -4.99
C THR A 12 -7.92 -6.96 -5.70
N THR A 13 -6.81 -6.53 -5.10
CA THR A 13 -5.82 -5.62 -5.72
C THR A 13 -4.53 -6.31 -6.10
N LEU A 14 -4.36 -7.59 -5.77
CA LEU A 14 -3.17 -8.34 -6.15
C LEU A 14 -2.99 -8.35 -7.68
N SER A 15 -1.82 -7.93 -8.13
CA SER A 15 -1.36 -8.13 -9.50
C SER A 15 -0.80 -9.55 -9.68
N LEU A 16 -0.80 -10.06 -10.92
CA LEU A 16 -0.24 -11.38 -11.25
C LEU A 16 1.22 -11.52 -10.80
N LEU A 17 1.99 -10.44 -10.93
CA LEU A 17 3.40 -10.40 -10.54
C LEU A 17 3.56 -10.56 -9.02
N GLU A 18 2.65 -9.97 -8.24
CA GLU A 18 2.64 -10.05 -6.79
C GLU A 18 2.35 -11.48 -6.32
N ILE A 19 1.44 -12.18 -7.02
CA ILE A 19 1.18 -13.60 -6.80
C ILE A 19 2.43 -14.44 -7.08
N VAL A 20 3.12 -14.18 -8.20
CA VAL A 20 4.33 -14.93 -8.56
C VAL A 20 5.41 -14.74 -7.50
N VAL A 21 5.68 -13.51 -7.08
CA VAL A 21 6.66 -13.22 -6.01
C VAL A 21 6.24 -13.88 -4.69
N TYR A 22 4.94 -13.86 -4.36
CA TYR A 22 4.41 -14.53 -3.17
C TYR A 22 4.66 -16.04 -3.21
N ILE A 23 4.38 -16.70 -4.34
CA ILE A 23 4.59 -18.13 -4.53
C ILE A 23 6.09 -18.47 -4.41
N ILE A 24 6.98 -17.65 -4.98
CA ILE A 24 8.43 -17.88 -4.89
C ILE A 24 8.89 -17.81 -3.43
N ILE A 25 8.51 -16.79 -2.68
CA ILE A 25 8.93 -16.66 -1.27
C ILE A 25 8.31 -17.78 -0.42
N PHE A 26 7.04 -18.13 -0.66
CA PHE A 26 6.36 -19.21 0.04
C PHE A 26 7.00 -20.57 -0.22
N THR A 27 7.34 -20.87 -1.48
CA THR A 27 8.00 -22.13 -1.86
C THR A 27 9.40 -22.24 -1.25
N VAL A 28 10.16 -21.15 -1.18
CA VAL A 28 11.45 -21.12 -0.45
C VAL A 28 11.24 -21.44 1.03
N GLY A 29 10.28 -20.80 1.69
CA GLY A 29 9.95 -21.07 3.09
C GLY A 29 9.53 -22.53 3.33
N ALA A 30 8.66 -23.07 2.47
CA ALA A 30 8.22 -24.45 2.53
C ALA A 30 9.38 -25.44 2.29
N CYS A 31 10.31 -25.10 1.41
CA CYS A 31 11.52 -25.91 1.17
C CYS A 31 12.38 -26.02 2.45
N PHE A 32 12.58 -24.92 3.19
CA PHE A 32 13.29 -24.96 4.48
C PHE A 32 12.60 -25.84 5.52
N VAL A 33 11.26 -25.83 5.55
CA VAL A 33 10.48 -26.69 6.44
C VAL A 33 10.62 -28.17 6.03
N LEU A 34 10.53 -28.49 4.74
CA LEU A 34 10.74 -29.86 4.25
C LEU A 34 12.17 -30.36 4.49
N LEU A 35 13.16 -29.48 4.36
CA LEU A 35 14.56 -29.78 4.64
C LEU A 35 14.77 -30.09 6.13
N ALA A 36 14.03 -29.40 7.01
CA ALA A 36 14.02 -29.72 8.44
C ALA A 36 13.52 -31.15 8.73
N PHE A 37 12.49 -31.61 8.01
CA PHE A 37 11.99 -32.98 8.12
C PHE A 37 12.97 -34.02 7.56
N LEU A 38 13.69 -33.70 6.47
CA LEU A 38 14.70 -34.60 5.89
C LEU A 38 15.94 -34.74 6.79
N VAL A 39 16.35 -33.67 7.48
CA VAL A 39 17.56 -33.63 8.33
C VAL A 39 17.25 -34.03 9.78
N PHE A 40 16.13 -34.73 10.03
CA PHE A 40 15.71 -35.15 11.38
C PHE A 40 16.76 -35.96 12.15
N ARG A 41 17.68 -36.62 11.42
CA ARG A 41 18.83 -37.34 11.98
C ARG A 41 19.80 -36.42 12.75
N TYR A 42 19.94 -35.16 12.34
CA TYR A 42 20.74 -34.14 13.01
C TYR A 42 19.81 -33.15 13.72
N LYS A 43 19.44 -33.47 14.96
CA LYS A 43 18.42 -32.74 15.74
C LYS A 43 18.64 -31.22 15.79
N THR A 44 19.88 -30.75 15.90
CA THR A 44 20.21 -29.32 15.95
C THR A 44 19.96 -28.60 14.63
N LEU A 45 20.38 -29.19 13.51
CA LEU A 45 20.16 -28.65 12.16
C LEU A 45 18.68 -28.68 11.77
N ALA A 46 17.96 -29.73 12.16
CA ALA A 46 16.51 -29.83 11.95
C ALA A 46 15.74 -28.72 12.68
N ILE A 47 16.07 -28.45 13.94
CA ILE A 47 15.41 -27.38 14.72
C ILE A 47 15.72 -26.00 14.12
N LEU A 48 16.97 -25.73 13.76
CA LEU A 48 17.36 -24.44 13.16
C LEU A 48 16.62 -24.18 11.84
N SER A 49 16.65 -25.16 10.93
CA SER A 49 15.96 -25.04 9.63
C SER A 49 14.44 -24.89 9.78
N PHE A 50 13.83 -25.58 10.75
CA PHE A 50 12.41 -25.42 11.04
C PHE A 50 12.06 -24.01 11.53
N ILE A 51 12.83 -23.46 12.48
CA ILE A 51 12.62 -22.10 12.99
C ILE A 51 12.79 -21.07 11.88
N VAL A 52 13.82 -21.22 11.03
CA VAL A 52 14.06 -20.31 9.89
C VAL A 52 12.91 -20.37 8.88
N GLY A 53 12.47 -21.56 8.49
CA GLY A 53 11.34 -21.73 7.56
C GLY A 53 10.05 -21.11 8.11
N LEU A 54 9.76 -21.33 9.39
CA LEU A 54 8.59 -20.78 10.06
C LEU A 54 8.67 -19.25 10.18
N ALA A 55 9.85 -18.70 10.51
CA ALA A 55 10.09 -17.27 10.54
C ALA A 55 9.87 -16.61 9.17
N ILE A 56 10.34 -17.23 8.07
CA ILE A 56 10.12 -16.74 6.70
C ILE A 56 8.62 -16.65 6.40
N ILE A 57 7.84 -17.68 6.73
CA ILE A 57 6.39 -17.71 6.47
C ILE A 57 5.66 -16.63 7.28
N ILE A 58 6.01 -16.44 8.55
CA ILE A 58 5.40 -15.40 9.41
C ILE A 58 5.77 -13.99 8.93
N LEU A 59 7.01 -13.78 8.50
CA LEU A 59 7.49 -12.47 8.03
C LEU A 59 7.08 -12.16 6.59
N LEU A 60 6.58 -13.14 5.85
CA LEU A 60 6.19 -13.03 4.45
C LEU A 60 5.28 -11.84 4.12
N PRO A 61 4.16 -11.57 4.84
CA PRO A 61 3.30 -10.42 4.54
C PRO A 61 4.02 -9.07 4.73
N PHE A 62 4.94 -8.98 5.70
CA PHE A 62 5.71 -7.77 5.96
C PHE A 62 6.79 -7.56 4.91
N GLY A 63 7.52 -8.63 4.56
CA GLY A 63 8.52 -8.61 3.50
C GLY A 63 7.91 -8.24 2.14
N MET A 64 6.75 -8.80 1.83
CA MET A 64 6.00 -8.46 0.62
C MET A 64 5.62 -6.98 0.59
N ARG A 65 5.04 -6.45 1.68
CA ARG A 65 4.68 -5.04 1.75
C ARG A 65 5.89 -4.12 1.53
N TYR A 66 7.02 -4.43 2.16
CA TYR A 66 8.25 -3.67 2.00
C TYR A 66 8.76 -3.71 0.56
N PHE A 67 8.77 -4.90 -0.06
CA PHE A 67 9.21 -5.06 -1.45
C PHE A 67 8.32 -4.29 -2.43
N MET A 68 7.00 -4.32 -2.22
CA MET A 68 6.04 -3.56 -3.05
C MET A 68 6.29 -2.05 -2.96
N GLN A 69 6.46 -1.51 -1.75
CA GLN A 69 6.59 -0.08 -1.52
C GLN A 69 7.95 0.48 -1.98
N GLU A 70 9.03 -0.26 -1.76
CA GLU A 70 10.38 0.26 -2.01
C GLU A 70 10.93 -0.07 -3.40
N ARG A 71 10.41 -1.12 -4.06
CA ARG A 71 10.95 -1.58 -5.36
C ARG A 71 9.94 -1.50 -6.49
N LEU A 72 8.81 -2.18 -6.35
CA LEU A 72 7.88 -2.36 -7.47
C LEU A 72 7.14 -1.07 -7.81
N TYR A 73 6.50 -0.46 -6.81
CA TYR A 73 5.70 0.75 -6.97
C TYR A 73 6.30 1.92 -6.19
N LYS A 74 7.61 2.11 -6.33
CA LYS A 74 8.27 3.25 -5.72
C LYS A 74 7.78 4.53 -6.40
N VAL A 75 7.20 5.41 -5.60
CA VAL A 75 6.64 6.67 -6.08
C VAL A 75 7.31 7.83 -5.37
N GLU A 76 7.71 8.81 -6.15
CA GLU A 76 8.10 10.11 -5.62
C GLU A 76 6.91 11.06 -5.71
N THR A 77 6.55 11.68 -4.59
CA THR A 77 5.45 12.63 -4.51
C THR A 77 5.97 14.01 -4.18
N THR A 78 5.62 14.98 -5.00
CA THR A 78 5.93 16.39 -4.78
C THR A 78 4.62 17.13 -4.59
N ILE A 79 4.39 17.62 -3.38
CA ILE A 79 3.16 18.33 -3.03
C ILE A 79 3.36 19.81 -3.37
N SER A 80 2.71 20.26 -4.44
CA SER A 80 2.76 21.65 -4.89
C SER A 80 1.84 22.53 -4.03
N LYS A 81 0.68 22.00 -3.64
CA LYS A 81 -0.30 22.74 -2.82
C LYS A 81 -1.09 21.79 -1.93
N ASP A 82 -1.05 22.05 -0.62
CA ASP A 82 -1.86 21.37 0.40
C ASP A 82 -2.50 22.45 1.28
N SER A 83 -3.69 22.93 0.90
CA SER A 83 -4.33 24.02 1.61
C SER A 83 -5.86 24.00 1.50
N VAL A 84 -6.51 24.51 2.55
CA VAL A 84 -7.93 24.85 2.49
C VAL A 84 -8.04 26.24 1.84
N LEU A 85 -8.89 26.37 0.84
CA LEU A 85 -9.10 27.65 0.15
C LEU A 85 -9.67 28.68 1.13
N GLN A 86 -9.24 29.95 1.00
CA GLN A 86 -9.59 31.00 1.97
C GLN A 86 -11.07 31.37 1.92
N TYR A 87 -11.63 31.49 0.71
CA TYR A 87 -12.98 32.01 0.46
C TYR A 87 -14.07 30.94 0.38
N VAL A 88 -13.70 29.66 0.31
CA VAL A 88 -14.64 28.55 0.22
C VAL A 88 -14.19 27.42 1.14
N ASN A 89 -15.14 26.69 1.73
CA ASN A 89 -14.86 25.52 2.56
C ASN A 89 -14.49 24.31 1.70
N THR A 90 -13.47 24.48 0.85
CA THR A 90 -12.98 23.47 -0.08
C THR A 90 -11.51 23.24 0.22
N TYR A 91 -11.16 21.97 0.43
CA TYR A 91 -9.77 21.55 0.52
C TYR A 91 -9.25 21.23 -0.87
N PHE A 92 -8.09 21.78 -1.20
CA PHE A 92 -7.43 21.60 -2.49
C PHE A 92 -6.04 21.01 -2.27
N LEU A 93 -5.83 19.83 -2.86
CA LEU A 93 -4.54 19.15 -2.93
C LEU A 93 -4.11 19.07 -4.39
N ASP A 94 -2.90 19.54 -4.66
CA ASP A 94 -2.22 19.42 -5.94
C ASP A 94 -0.87 18.75 -5.68
N ALA A 95 -0.74 17.53 -6.18
CA ALA A 95 0.42 16.70 -5.98
C ALA A 95 0.88 16.14 -7.33
N LYS A 96 2.16 16.29 -7.62
CA LYS A 96 2.81 15.65 -8.76
C LYS A 96 3.40 14.32 -8.30
N VAL A 97 2.99 13.26 -8.99
CA VAL A 97 3.35 11.88 -8.69
C VAL A 97 4.22 11.38 -9.84
N SER A 98 5.44 10.93 -9.52
CA SER A 98 6.35 10.34 -10.49
C SER A 98 6.64 8.89 -10.16
N ASN A 99 6.55 8.04 -11.19
CA ASN A 99 6.85 6.62 -11.07
C ASN A 99 8.36 6.40 -11.19
N VAL A 100 9.00 6.07 -10.06
CA VAL A 100 10.43 5.71 -9.98
C VAL A 100 10.60 4.21 -9.74
N GLY A 101 9.49 3.47 -9.78
CA GLY A 101 9.45 2.03 -9.61
C GLY A 101 9.93 1.29 -10.85
N ILE A 102 9.89 -0.04 -10.73
CA ILE A 102 10.25 -0.95 -11.83
C ILE A 102 9.02 -1.22 -12.72
N GLU A 103 7.82 -1.09 -12.17
CA GLU A 103 6.57 -1.46 -12.82
C GLU A 103 5.68 -0.26 -13.14
N ASN A 104 4.79 -0.45 -14.10
CA ASN A 104 3.78 0.55 -14.44
C ASN A 104 2.69 0.62 -13.35
N ILE A 105 2.22 1.83 -13.10
CA ILE A 105 1.17 2.13 -12.13
C ILE A 105 -0.13 2.36 -12.91
N ASN A 106 -1.26 1.85 -12.42
CA ASN A 106 -2.57 1.99 -13.06
C ASN A 106 -3.58 2.74 -12.22
N TYR A 107 -3.38 2.78 -10.91
CA TYR A 107 -4.17 3.63 -10.03
C TYR A 107 -3.38 4.02 -8.80
N CYS A 108 -3.76 5.15 -8.21
CA CYS A 108 -3.28 5.57 -6.91
C CYS A 108 -4.46 5.92 -6.00
N ASP A 109 -4.38 5.46 -4.77
CA ASP A 109 -5.26 5.82 -3.68
C ASP A 109 -4.62 6.98 -2.91
N VAL A 110 -5.27 8.14 -2.94
CA VAL A 110 -4.86 9.34 -2.20
C VAL A 110 -5.71 9.46 -0.94
N GLY A 111 -5.05 9.34 0.21
CA GLY A 111 -5.67 9.39 1.53
C GLY A 111 -5.28 10.67 2.27
N ILE A 112 -6.25 11.38 2.81
CA ILE A 112 -6.04 12.53 3.71
C ILE A 112 -6.52 12.13 5.10
N HIS A 113 -5.59 12.09 6.04
CA HIS A 113 -5.86 11.80 7.44
C HIS A 113 -5.90 13.10 8.23
N ILE A 114 -7.04 13.36 8.88
CA ILE A 114 -7.20 14.49 9.79
C ILE A 114 -6.75 14.05 11.18
N LEU A 115 -5.77 14.76 11.73
CA LEU A 115 -5.19 14.49 13.04
C LEU A 115 -5.86 15.34 14.12
N ARG A 116 -5.85 14.87 15.36
CA ARG A 116 -6.42 15.63 16.48
C ARG A 116 -5.48 16.76 16.88
N PRO A 117 -5.98 17.99 17.06
CA PRO A 117 -5.21 19.08 17.62
C PRO A 117 -4.93 18.73 19.08
N SER A 118 -3.66 18.78 19.48
CA SER A 118 -3.27 18.51 20.84
C SER A 118 -2.71 19.77 21.47
N SER A 119 -3.37 20.27 22.52
CA SER A 119 -3.00 21.50 23.22
C SER A 119 -2.04 21.29 24.40
N THR A 120 -1.74 20.04 24.79
CA THR A 120 -0.89 19.72 25.95
C THR A 120 0.10 18.60 25.67
N GLN A 121 1.29 18.64 26.29
CA GLN A 121 2.34 17.61 26.09
C GLN A 121 1.89 16.19 26.45
N PHE A 122 1.08 16.01 27.51
CA PHE A 122 0.49 14.70 27.86
C PHE A 122 -0.65 14.28 26.91
N GLY A 123 -1.43 15.25 26.42
CA GLY A 123 -2.41 15.02 25.36
C GLY A 123 -1.78 14.68 24.02
N PHE A 124 -0.52 15.04 23.79
CA PHE A 124 0.18 14.83 22.52
C PHE A 124 0.56 13.37 22.31
N TYR A 125 1.04 12.69 23.35
CA TYR A 125 1.34 11.26 23.27
C TYR A 125 0.07 10.42 23.15
N LYS A 126 -0.96 10.69 23.96
CA LYS A 126 -2.26 10.02 23.83
C LYS A 126 -2.91 10.30 22.47
N GLY A 127 -2.85 11.55 22.00
CA GLY A 127 -3.34 11.96 20.69
C GLY A 127 -2.63 11.24 19.54
N LYS A 128 -1.29 11.15 19.58
CA LYS A 128 -0.50 10.41 18.57
C LYS A 128 -0.85 8.93 18.50
N VAL A 129 -1.01 8.27 19.65
CA VAL A 129 -1.37 6.84 19.68
C VAL A 129 -2.79 6.63 19.17
N LEU A 130 -3.74 7.49 19.58
CA LEU A 130 -5.11 7.40 19.07
C LEU A 130 -5.20 7.74 17.58
N ASP A 131 -4.42 8.69 17.07
CA ASP A 131 -4.41 9.05 15.65
C ASP A 131 -3.71 7.98 14.80
N PHE A 132 -2.76 7.24 15.36
CA PHE A 132 -2.17 6.08 14.71
C PHE A 132 -3.17 4.93 14.55
N LEU A 133 -3.99 4.69 15.58
CA LEU A 133 -5.02 3.63 15.56
C LEU A 133 -6.27 4.05 14.78
N ARG A 134 -6.70 5.30 14.95
CA ARG A 134 -7.91 5.86 14.37
C ARG A 134 -7.80 7.39 14.21
N PRO A 135 -7.40 7.88 13.03
CA PRO A 135 -7.44 9.31 12.73
C PRO A 135 -8.89 9.83 12.82
N LEU A 136 -9.02 11.14 12.99
CA LEU A 136 -10.31 11.79 13.28
C LEU A 136 -11.28 11.68 12.09
N ALA A 137 -10.75 11.84 10.88
CA ALA A 137 -11.46 11.58 9.63
C ALA A 137 -10.45 11.09 8.57
N ILE A 138 -10.92 10.22 7.69
CA ILE A 138 -10.15 9.67 6.57
C ILE A 138 -10.93 9.98 5.30
N PHE A 139 -10.31 10.67 4.37
CA PHE A 139 -10.83 10.88 3.03
C PHE A 139 -9.92 10.12 2.07
N ASN A 140 -10.45 9.11 1.41
CA ASN A 140 -9.71 8.32 0.43
C ASN A 140 -10.38 8.48 -0.92
N GLU A 141 -9.62 8.92 -1.91
CA GLU A 141 -10.06 9.00 -3.30
C GLU A 141 -9.12 8.20 -4.18
N ARG A 142 -9.72 7.47 -5.12
CA ARG A 142 -8.97 6.64 -6.07
C ARG A 142 -8.88 7.37 -7.40
N PHE A 143 -7.66 7.54 -7.87
CA PHE A 143 -7.34 8.08 -9.18
C PHE A 143 -6.84 6.95 -10.08
N ASN A 144 -7.57 6.65 -11.15
CA ASN A 144 -7.07 5.75 -12.19
C ASN A 144 -6.12 6.55 -13.09
N MET A 145 -4.87 6.10 -13.18
CA MET A 145 -3.80 6.77 -13.93
C MET A 145 -2.85 5.71 -14.48
N ASP A 146 -2.58 5.73 -15.77
CA ASP A 146 -1.67 4.78 -16.40
C ASP A 146 -0.26 5.40 -16.47
N LEU A 147 0.46 5.42 -15.34
CA LEU A 147 1.82 5.93 -15.25
C LEU A 147 2.84 4.87 -15.67
N LYS A 148 3.55 5.14 -16.76
CA LYS A 148 4.71 4.33 -17.14
C LYS A 148 5.91 4.64 -16.24
N VAL A 149 6.87 3.72 -16.21
CA VAL A 149 8.14 3.92 -15.50
C VAL A 149 8.84 5.18 -16.01
N GLY A 150 9.20 6.08 -15.09
CA GLY A 150 9.83 7.38 -15.39
C GLY A 150 8.87 8.50 -15.77
N GLU A 151 7.57 8.22 -15.85
CA GLU A 151 6.54 9.22 -16.16
C GLU A 151 6.04 9.93 -14.90
N SER A 152 5.53 11.14 -15.06
CA SER A 152 4.97 11.93 -13.97
C SER A 152 3.63 12.52 -14.36
N GLU A 153 2.66 12.45 -13.46
CA GLU A 153 1.32 13.03 -13.65
C GLU A 153 0.92 13.87 -12.44
N ASN A 154 0.06 14.86 -12.69
CA ASN A 154 -0.45 15.73 -11.64
C ASN A 154 -1.82 15.23 -11.18
N ILE A 155 -1.95 15.02 -9.88
CA ILE A 155 -3.21 14.66 -9.23
C ILE A 155 -3.76 15.89 -8.53
N THR A 156 -4.98 16.26 -8.91
CA THR A 156 -5.73 17.33 -8.23
C THR A 156 -6.92 16.74 -7.50
N LEU A 157 -7.00 16.95 -6.20
CA LEU A 157 -8.09 16.52 -5.36
C LEU A 157 -8.81 17.73 -4.75
N GLN A 158 -10.13 17.77 -4.92
CA GLN A 158 -11.00 18.80 -4.36
C GLN A 158 -12.04 18.18 -3.44
N LEU A 159 -11.99 18.51 -2.15
CA LEU A 159 -13.00 18.08 -1.18
C LEU A 159 -13.88 19.28 -0.82
N ASN A 160 -15.14 19.24 -1.25
CA ASN A 160 -16.14 20.25 -0.92
C ASN A 160 -16.65 20.07 0.52
N ASN A 161 -17.04 21.18 1.15
CA ASN A 161 -17.59 21.22 2.51
C ASN A 161 -16.64 20.65 3.59
N PHE A 162 -15.37 21.05 3.51
CA PHE A 162 -14.33 20.58 4.41
C PHE A 162 -14.43 21.26 5.80
N ARG A 163 -14.84 20.51 6.82
CA ARG A 163 -15.11 21.02 8.18
C ARG A 163 -13.89 21.13 9.10
N TYR A 164 -12.72 20.65 8.67
CA TYR A 164 -11.53 20.49 9.53
C TYR A 164 -10.39 21.47 9.19
N ARG A 165 -10.71 22.76 9.05
CA ARG A 165 -9.79 23.80 8.57
C ARG A 165 -8.50 23.90 9.42
N ASP A 166 -8.65 23.97 10.74
CA ASP A 166 -7.53 24.23 11.68
C ASP A 166 -6.88 22.96 12.23
N PHE A 167 -7.26 21.80 11.72
CA PHE A 167 -6.76 20.51 12.19
C PHE A 167 -5.47 20.15 11.42
N PRO A 168 -4.45 19.60 12.11
CA PRO A 168 -3.26 19.08 11.43
C PRO A 168 -3.62 17.91 10.51
N ARG A 169 -2.92 17.79 9.37
CA ARG A 169 -3.24 16.82 8.31
C ARG A 169 -2.02 16.03 7.89
N LYS A 170 -2.25 14.82 7.41
CA LYS A 170 -1.24 14.01 6.70
C LYS A 170 -1.84 13.48 5.41
N VAL A 171 -1.14 13.71 4.31
CA VAL A 171 -1.47 13.19 2.99
C VAL A 171 -0.65 11.93 2.75
N TYR A 172 -1.31 10.89 2.27
CA TYR A 172 -0.72 9.62 1.88
C TYR A 172 -1.11 9.34 0.43
N VAL A 173 -0.13 8.97 -0.38
CA VAL A 173 -0.37 8.51 -1.75
C VAL A 173 0.15 7.09 -1.83
N GLN A 174 -0.72 6.13 -2.16
CA GLN A 174 -0.35 4.73 -2.36
C GLN A 174 -0.73 4.34 -3.78
N CYS A 175 0.24 3.91 -4.57
CA CYS A 175 0.03 3.55 -5.97
C CYS A 175 0.20 2.05 -6.16
N HIS A 176 -0.55 1.51 -7.12
CA HIS A 176 -0.65 0.09 -7.39
C HIS A 176 -0.76 -0.18 -8.90
N GLY A 177 -0.31 -1.36 -9.31
CA GLY A 177 -0.37 -1.82 -10.71
C GLY A 177 -1.73 -2.38 -11.13
N VAL A 178 -1.81 -2.90 -12.36
CA VAL A 178 -3.04 -3.49 -12.92
C VAL A 178 -3.55 -4.65 -12.05
N ASN A 179 -4.83 -4.57 -11.69
CA ASN A 179 -5.57 -5.66 -11.06
C ASN A 179 -5.76 -6.85 -12.02
N ILE A 180 -5.71 -8.09 -11.50
CA ILE A 180 -6.02 -9.34 -12.22
C ILE A 180 -7.32 -9.28 -13.05
N GLN A 181 -8.36 -8.58 -12.57
CA GLN A 181 -9.59 -8.41 -13.35
C GLN A 181 -9.41 -7.57 -14.63
N GLY A 182 -8.50 -6.59 -14.61
CA GLY A 182 -8.12 -5.82 -15.79
C GLY A 182 -7.33 -6.68 -16.78
N GLN A 183 -6.32 -7.39 -16.28
CA GLN A 183 -5.49 -8.31 -17.06
C GLN A 183 -6.33 -9.41 -17.75
N LEU A 184 -7.28 -10.04 -17.04
CA LEU A 184 -8.18 -11.06 -17.60
C LEU A 184 -9.12 -10.52 -18.67
N LYS A 185 -9.52 -9.25 -18.60
CA LYS A 185 -10.36 -8.61 -19.63
C LYS A 185 -9.55 -8.37 -20.90
N GLU A 186 -8.32 -7.89 -20.79
CA GLU A 186 -7.42 -7.69 -21.94
C GLU A 186 -7.08 -9.01 -22.63
N VAL A 187 -6.77 -10.06 -21.85
CA VAL A 187 -6.53 -11.41 -22.40
C VAL A 187 -7.77 -11.97 -23.08
N LYS A 188 -8.96 -11.83 -22.47
CA LYS A 188 -10.22 -12.26 -23.11
C LYS A 188 -10.54 -11.49 -24.39
N GLN A 189 -10.19 -10.21 -24.47
CA GLN A 189 -10.35 -9.42 -25.69
C GLN A 189 -9.37 -9.85 -26.78
N LYS A 190 -8.10 -10.13 -26.44
CA LYS A 190 -7.12 -10.70 -27.39
C LYS A 190 -7.52 -12.07 -27.92
N VAL A 191 -8.11 -12.93 -27.07
CA VAL A 191 -8.55 -14.28 -27.47
C VAL A 191 -9.84 -14.26 -28.30
N LYS A 192 -10.70 -13.26 -28.15
CA LYS A 192 -11.91 -13.08 -28.98
C LYS A 192 -11.65 -12.39 -30.33
N GLY A 193 -10.46 -11.82 -30.52
CA GLY A 193 -10.03 -11.17 -31.77
C GLY A 193 -9.20 -12.07 -32.69
N LEU A 194 -9.08 -13.36 -32.37
CA LEU A 194 -8.41 -14.41 -33.15
C LEU A 194 -9.44 -15.44 -33.59
#